data_AF-A0AAX4K5R7-F1
#
_entry.id   AF-A0AAX4K5R7-F1
#
_cell.length_a   1.000
_cell.length_b   1.000
_cell.length_c   1.000
_cell.angle_alpha   90.00
_cell.angle_beta   90.00
_cell.angle_gamma   90.00
#
_symmetry.space_group_name_H-M   'P 1'
#
loop_
_entity.id
_entity.type
_entity.pdbx_description
1 polymer ?
#
loop_
_entity_poly.entity_id
_entity_poly.type
_entity_poly.pdbx_seq_one_letter_code
_entity_poly.pdbx_strand_id
1 'polypeptide(L)'
;MSYRNVLDPKNTKVSVSSTAPGSSKKHLLNPSASDEGQPWSSNIPSSVHLTFDTPIQASHFALTFQGGFVSTAISVWVARSEDAEGGVGLGLMMGGKIYPEDRNKRQTFEIPFPPTGLSPTSEEPPSTTSTGPTITTEITPAEANSGAVKAHPDGQGIIKKHNTDDELPYLTELKLEFEQSSDHYGRVTLYSIEVLRE
;
A
#
# COMPACT_ATOMS: atom_id res chain seq x y z
N MET A 1 18.84 7.89 -1.87
CA MET A 1 18.46 7.50 -0.49
C MET A 1 18.51 5.98 -0.41
N SER A 2 18.76 5.39 0.75
CA SER A 2 19.07 3.96 0.88
C SER A 2 18.06 3.28 1.79
N TYR A 3 17.25 2.37 1.24
CA TYR A 3 16.30 1.60 2.03
C TYR A 3 17.01 0.77 3.11
N ARG A 4 16.52 0.87 4.34
CA ARG A 4 16.97 0.07 5.49
C ARG A 4 15.86 -0.87 5.93
N ASN A 5 16.22 -2.12 6.17
CA ASN A 5 15.31 -3.11 6.74
C ASN A 5 15.04 -2.77 8.21
N VAL A 6 13.77 -2.62 8.56
CA VAL A 6 13.29 -2.28 9.91
C VAL A 6 12.65 -3.47 10.64
N LEU A 7 12.66 -4.67 10.02
CA LEU A 7 12.18 -5.89 10.68
C LEU A 7 13.16 -6.31 11.77
N ASP A 8 12.68 -6.32 13.01
CA ASP A 8 13.37 -6.96 14.12
C ASP A 8 12.74 -8.34 14.40
N PRO A 9 13.49 -9.45 14.25
CA PRO A 9 12.96 -10.80 14.45
C PRO A 9 12.48 -11.10 15.87
N LYS A 10 12.86 -10.31 16.88
CA LYS A 10 12.43 -10.48 18.27
C LYS A 10 11.11 -9.75 18.54
N ASN A 11 10.85 -8.67 17.83
CA ASN A 11 9.65 -7.83 17.99
C ASN A 11 8.62 -8.00 16.87
N THR A 12 8.90 -8.87 15.89
CA THR A 12 7.99 -9.17 14.78
C THR A 12 7.45 -10.58 14.91
N LYS A 13 6.14 -10.70 15.01
CA LYS A 13 5.44 -11.99 14.97
C LYS A 13 5.01 -12.29 13.54
N VAL A 14 5.43 -13.43 13.02
CA VAL A 14 4.98 -13.93 11.72
C VAL A 14 3.92 -15.00 11.91
N SER A 15 2.76 -14.79 11.32
CA SER A 15 1.69 -15.77 11.18
C SER A 15 1.48 -16.07 9.71
N VAL A 16 1.21 -17.33 9.38
CA VAL A 16 0.95 -17.76 8.00
C VAL A 16 -0.30 -18.62 8.00
N SER A 17 -1.10 -18.56 6.93
CA SER A 17 -2.33 -19.35 6.84
C SER A 17 -2.07 -20.85 6.77
N SER A 18 -0.95 -21.24 6.16
CA SER A 18 -0.58 -22.62 5.86
C SER A 18 0.91 -22.71 5.60
N THR A 19 1.47 -23.92 5.69
CA THR A 19 2.89 -24.18 5.46
C THR A 19 3.00 -25.57 4.85
N ALA A 20 3.68 -25.69 3.71
CA ALA A 20 3.89 -26.96 3.05
C ALA A 20 4.83 -27.85 3.89
N PRO A 21 4.70 -29.19 3.82
CA PRO A 21 5.58 -30.11 4.53
C PRO A 21 7.06 -29.82 4.23
N GLY A 22 7.89 -29.73 5.27
CA GLY A 22 9.33 -29.45 5.15
C GLY A 22 9.71 -27.97 5.06
N SER A 23 8.74 -27.06 4.84
CA SER A 23 8.98 -25.62 4.83
C SER A 23 8.75 -24.96 6.20
N SER A 24 9.33 -23.77 6.41
CA SER A 24 9.22 -23.07 7.69
C SER A 24 9.18 -21.54 7.51
N LYS A 25 8.29 -20.88 8.26
CA LYS A 25 8.21 -19.41 8.32
C LYS A 25 9.41 -18.74 8.99
N LYS A 26 10.28 -19.49 9.69
CA LYS A 26 11.45 -18.95 10.40
C LYS A 26 12.45 -18.28 9.43
N HIS A 27 12.54 -18.76 8.19
CA HIS A 27 13.43 -18.21 7.17
C HIS A 27 12.97 -16.86 6.62
N LEU A 28 11.68 -16.53 6.76
CA LEU A 28 11.11 -15.32 6.17
C LEU A 28 11.75 -14.04 6.71
N LEU A 29 12.00 -13.97 8.02
CA LEU A 29 12.61 -12.79 8.66
C LEU A 29 14.14 -12.84 8.72
N ASN A 30 14.74 -14.03 8.59
CA ASN A 30 16.18 -14.19 8.69
C ASN A 30 16.68 -15.25 7.69
N PRO A 31 16.82 -14.88 6.41
CA PRO A 31 17.30 -15.79 5.38
C PRO A 31 18.78 -16.15 5.53
N SER A 32 19.53 -15.39 6.36
CA SER A 32 20.96 -15.62 6.60
C SER A 32 21.26 -16.50 7.82
N ALA A 33 20.26 -16.79 8.66
CA ALA A 33 20.39 -17.80 9.69
C ALA A 33 20.65 -19.14 8.98
N SER A 34 21.86 -19.68 9.14
CA SER A 34 22.40 -20.87 8.47
C SER A 34 21.69 -22.19 8.81
N ASP A 35 20.40 -22.14 9.14
CA ASP A 35 19.55 -23.31 9.29
C ASP A 35 19.37 -23.90 7.90
N GLU A 36 19.70 -25.18 7.70
CA GLU A 36 19.54 -25.92 6.44
C GLU A 36 18.05 -26.15 6.07
N GLY A 37 17.15 -25.28 6.53
CA GLY A 37 15.72 -25.36 6.34
C GLY A 37 15.27 -24.82 4.98
N GLN A 38 14.17 -25.37 4.51
CA GLN A 38 13.55 -24.99 3.23
C GLN A 38 12.81 -23.63 3.39
N PRO A 39 12.83 -22.75 2.36
CA PRO A 39 12.02 -21.52 2.36
C PRO A 39 10.56 -21.81 2.63
N TRP A 40 9.82 -20.81 3.09
CA TRP A 40 8.39 -20.96 3.31
C TRP A 40 7.68 -21.21 1.98
N SER A 41 6.90 -22.29 1.93
CA SER A 41 6.07 -22.63 0.77
C SER A 41 4.63 -22.88 1.21
N SER A 42 3.68 -22.56 0.35
CA SER A 42 2.25 -22.83 0.55
C SER A 42 1.53 -22.98 -0.79
N ASN A 43 0.30 -23.49 -0.76
CA ASN A 43 -0.63 -23.41 -1.89
C ASN A 43 -1.57 -22.22 -1.71
N ILE A 44 -1.93 -21.55 -2.80
CA ILE A 44 -2.97 -20.51 -2.81
C ILE A 44 -4.37 -21.12 -2.62
N PRO A 45 -5.32 -20.39 -2.01
CA PRO A 45 -5.13 -19.09 -1.37
C PRO A 45 -4.28 -19.23 -0.09
N SER A 46 -3.33 -18.32 0.11
CA SER A 46 -2.51 -18.30 1.32
C SER A 46 -2.17 -16.88 1.74
N SER A 47 -1.77 -16.70 3.00
CA SER A 47 -1.37 -15.38 3.50
C SER A 47 -0.20 -15.43 4.45
N VAL A 48 0.58 -14.35 4.45
CA VAL A 48 1.61 -14.04 5.43
C VAL A 48 1.18 -12.79 6.17
N HIS A 49 1.14 -12.86 7.49
CA HIS A 49 0.74 -11.78 8.37
C HIS A 49 1.91 -11.45 9.31
N LEU A 50 2.39 -10.22 9.23
CA LEU A 50 3.37 -9.65 10.14
C LEU A 50 2.65 -8.78 11.16
N THR A 51 2.81 -9.07 12.44
CA THR A 51 2.34 -8.24 13.54
C THR A 51 3.56 -7.69 14.26
N PHE A 52 3.63 -6.38 14.43
CA PHE A 52 4.73 -5.68 15.08
C PHE A 52 4.34 -5.38 16.53
N ASP A 53 5.10 -5.92 17.49
CA ASP A 53 4.87 -5.63 18.91
C ASP A 53 5.15 -4.16 19.24
N THR A 54 5.99 -3.51 18.45
CA THR A 54 6.23 -2.06 18.48
C THR A 54 5.88 -1.47 17.12
N PRO A 55 5.03 -0.44 17.03
CA PRO A 55 4.69 0.18 15.75
C PRO A 55 5.94 0.68 15.02
N ILE A 56 6.04 0.39 13.71
CA ILE A 56 7.20 0.74 12.88
C ILE A 56 6.82 1.71 11.76
N GLN A 57 7.73 2.62 11.40
CA GLN A 57 7.56 3.46 10.22
C GLN A 57 8.19 2.76 9.01
N ALA A 58 7.38 2.48 8.00
CA ALA A 58 7.80 1.82 6.78
C ALA A 58 7.10 2.44 5.58
N SER A 59 7.80 2.56 4.46
CA SER A 59 7.24 3.04 3.18
C SER A 59 7.20 1.93 2.14
N HIS A 60 8.09 0.95 2.26
CA HIS A 60 8.26 -0.11 1.28
C HIS A 60 8.35 -1.46 1.97
N PHE A 61 8.15 -2.52 1.19
CA PHE A 61 8.51 -3.88 1.57
C PHE A 61 9.19 -4.56 0.40
N ALA A 62 10.02 -5.55 0.69
CA ALA A 62 10.66 -6.36 -0.32
C ALA A 62 10.34 -7.84 -0.13
N LEU A 63 10.17 -8.52 -1.25
CA LEU A 63 9.90 -9.95 -1.33
C LEU A 63 10.95 -10.59 -2.24
N THR A 64 11.40 -11.78 -1.85
CA THR A 64 12.23 -12.63 -2.70
C THR A 64 11.55 -13.97 -2.85
N PHE A 65 11.06 -14.28 -4.04
CA PHE A 65 10.42 -15.57 -4.34
C PHE A 65 11.40 -16.56 -4.96
N GLN A 66 11.05 -17.85 -4.90
CA GLN A 66 11.64 -18.84 -5.78
C GLN A 66 11.01 -18.72 -7.17
N GLY A 67 11.86 -18.60 -8.21
CA GLY A 67 11.39 -18.55 -9.59
C GLY A 67 10.58 -19.79 -9.96
N GLY A 68 9.48 -19.61 -10.70
CA GLY A 68 8.48 -20.61 -11.03
C GLY A 68 7.43 -20.85 -9.94
N PHE A 69 7.53 -20.18 -8.78
CA PHE A 69 6.63 -20.33 -7.63
C PHE A 69 6.26 -18.96 -7.03
N VAL A 70 6.02 -17.97 -7.89
CA VAL A 70 5.78 -16.59 -7.48
C VAL A 70 4.29 -16.32 -7.38
N SER A 71 3.89 -15.58 -6.35
CA SER A 71 2.53 -15.05 -6.31
C SER A 71 2.42 -13.89 -7.31
N THR A 72 1.65 -14.06 -8.38
CA THR A 72 1.51 -13.06 -9.46
C THR A 72 0.49 -11.96 -9.14
N ALA A 73 -0.35 -12.16 -8.13
CA ALA A 73 -1.21 -11.14 -7.56
C ALA A 73 -1.22 -11.27 -6.03
N ILE A 74 -1.00 -10.14 -5.34
CA ILE A 74 -0.99 -10.07 -3.88
C ILE A 74 -1.87 -8.91 -3.44
N SER A 75 -2.84 -9.19 -2.57
CA SER A 75 -3.60 -8.16 -1.85
C SER A 75 -2.84 -7.78 -0.58
N VAL A 76 -2.56 -6.48 -0.42
CA VAL A 76 -1.82 -5.92 0.69
C VAL A 76 -2.79 -5.24 1.64
N TRP A 77 -2.80 -5.70 2.88
CA TRP A 77 -3.59 -5.13 3.97
C TRP A 77 -2.65 -4.56 5.02
N VAL A 78 -3.00 -3.38 5.52
CA VAL A 78 -2.19 -2.62 6.45
C VAL A 78 -3.03 -2.21 7.65
N ALA A 79 -2.43 -2.28 8.84
CA ALA A 79 -3.01 -1.73 10.05
C ALA A 79 -2.08 -0.64 10.58
N ARG A 80 -2.63 0.54 10.87
CA ARG A 80 -1.89 1.64 11.48
C ARG A 80 -2.22 1.73 12.95
N SER A 81 -1.27 2.25 13.73
CA SER A 81 -1.48 2.50 15.15
C SER A 81 -2.60 3.49 15.44
N GLU A 82 -2.90 4.37 14.48
CA GLU A 82 -3.94 5.40 14.58
C GLU A 82 -5.35 4.85 14.35
N ASP A 83 -5.48 3.81 13.50
CA ASP A 83 -6.76 3.17 13.18
C ASP A 83 -7.14 2.06 14.19
N ALA A 84 -6.30 1.81 15.19
CA ALA A 84 -6.52 0.82 16.23
C ALA A 84 -7.48 1.34 17.33
N GLU A 85 -8.68 1.79 16.95
CA GLU A 85 -9.72 2.16 17.92
C GLU A 85 -10.43 0.90 18.46
N GLY A 86 -10.37 0.69 19.78
CA GLY A 86 -11.35 -0.15 20.49
C GLY A 86 -10.96 -1.57 20.91
N GLY A 87 -9.68 -1.98 20.84
CA GLY A 87 -9.18 -3.15 21.57
C GLY A 87 -9.69 -4.53 21.12
N VAL A 88 -10.40 -4.63 19.99
CA VAL A 88 -10.85 -5.90 19.38
C VAL A 88 -10.42 -5.98 17.91
N GLY A 89 -9.24 -6.53 17.65
CA GLY A 89 -8.91 -7.10 16.34
C GLY A 89 -8.60 -6.14 15.18
N LEU A 90 -7.29 -5.98 14.98
CA LEU A 90 -6.50 -5.80 13.75
C LEU A 90 -6.62 -4.55 12.87
N GLY A 91 -7.69 -3.74 12.88
CA GLY A 91 -7.73 -2.47 12.10
C GLY A 91 -7.23 -2.57 10.64
N LEU A 92 -7.27 -3.77 10.05
CA LEU A 92 -6.62 -4.08 8.78
C LEU A 92 -7.46 -3.48 7.66
N MET A 93 -6.90 -2.48 7.00
CA MET A 93 -7.51 -1.83 5.85
C MET A 93 -6.86 -2.36 4.58
N MET A 94 -7.66 -2.61 3.55
CA MET A 94 -7.12 -2.97 2.24
C MET A 94 -6.36 -1.77 1.69
N GLY A 95 -5.05 -1.94 1.55
CA GLY A 95 -4.17 -0.93 0.99
C GLY A 95 -4.25 -0.91 -0.53
N GLY A 96 -4.08 -2.08 -1.14
CA GLY A 96 -4.09 -2.23 -2.59
C GLY A 96 -3.58 -3.59 -3.05
N LYS A 97 -3.31 -3.71 -4.36
CA LYS A 97 -2.75 -4.93 -4.96
C LYS A 97 -1.40 -4.66 -5.58
N ILE A 98 -0.50 -5.62 -5.44
CA ILE A 98 0.80 -5.64 -6.15
C ILE A 98 0.91 -6.88 -7.03
N TYR A 99 1.79 -6.79 -8.03
CA TYR A 99 1.97 -7.83 -9.05
C TYR A 99 3.46 -8.15 -9.20
N PRO A 100 4.01 -9.05 -8.36
CA PRO A 100 5.39 -9.48 -8.49
C PRO A 100 5.68 -10.18 -9.81
N GLU A 101 6.89 -9.96 -10.33
CA GLU A 101 7.40 -10.67 -11.49
C GLU A 101 7.90 -12.06 -11.08
N ASP A 102 7.79 -13.04 -11.99
CA ASP A 102 8.37 -14.37 -11.78
C ASP A 102 9.90 -14.34 -11.91
N ARG A 103 10.56 -13.87 -10.84
CA ARG A 103 12.01 -13.73 -10.75
C ARG A 103 12.52 -14.10 -9.37
N ASN A 104 13.57 -14.92 -9.35
CA ASN A 104 14.36 -15.20 -8.15
C ASN A 104 15.33 -14.05 -7.84
N LYS A 105 14.78 -12.87 -7.54
CA LYS A 105 15.50 -11.66 -7.15
C LYS A 105 14.66 -10.89 -6.14
N ARG A 106 15.32 -10.06 -5.33
CA ARG A 106 14.66 -9.13 -4.43
C ARG A 106 13.84 -8.12 -5.25
N GLN A 107 12.54 -8.06 -4.99
CA GLN A 107 11.61 -7.12 -5.60
C GLN A 107 11.07 -6.21 -4.50
N THR A 108 11.09 -4.90 -4.72
CA THR A 108 10.67 -3.88 -3.74
C THR A 108 9.38 -3.23 -4.21
N PHE A 109 8.42 -3.10 -3.31
CA PHE A 109 7.11 -2.51 -3.55
C PHE A 109 6.85 -1.42 -2.52
N GLU A 110 6.18 -0.37 -2.95
CA GLU A 110 5.63 0.63 -2.03
C GLU A 110 4.46 0.00 -1.24
N ILE A 111 4.36 0.33 0.04
CA ILE A 111 3.22 -0.08 0.87
C ILE A 111 2.04 0.81 0.47
N PRO A 112 0.96 0.24 -0.11
CA PRO A 112 -0.19 1.05 -0.50
C PRO A 112 -0.97 1.41 0.77
N PHE A 113 -0.76 2.60 1.31
CA PHE A 113 -1.54 3.07 2.45
C PHE A 113 -2.92 3.54 2.00
N PRO A 114 -4.01 3.07 2.61
CA PRO A 114 -5.33 3.58 2.31
C PRO A 114 -5.42 5.05 2.75
N PRO A 115 -6.18 5.89 2.03
CA PRO A 115 -6.31 7.30 2.36
C PRO A 115 -6.91 7.46 3.75
N THR A 116 -6.15 8.10 4.65
CA THR A 116 -6.62 8.52 5.98
C THR A 116 -7.66 9.61 5.79
N GLY A 117 -8.94 9.30 6.01
CA GLY A 117 -10.00 10.30 6.12
C GLY A 117 -10.28 11.12 4.86
N LEU A 118 -10.91 10.50 3.85
CA LEU A 118 -11.90 11.18 3.02
C LEU A 118 -13.13 10.27 2.90
N SER A 119 -14.25 10.81 3.37
CA SER A 119 -15.62 10.34 3.13
C SER A 119 -15.80 9.79 1.71
N PRO A 120 -16.69 8.79 1.50
CA PRO A 120 -16.99 8.30 0.16
C PRO A 120 -17.60 9.46 -0.64
N THR A 121 -16.81 10.09 -1.50
CA THR A 121 -17.38 10.86 -2.60
C THR A 121 -17.91 9.79 -3.54
N SER A 122 -19.21 9.53 -3.43
CA SER A 122 -19.97 8.69 -4.35
C SER A 122 -19.57 9.03 -5.79
N GLU A 123 -18.81 8.15 -6.43
CA GLU A 123 -18.61 8.20 -7.87
C GLU A 123 -19.90 7.68 -8.50
N GLU A 124 -20.84 8.62 -8.73
CA GLU A 124 -22.04 8.36 -9.50
C GLU A 124 -21.65 8.19 -10.99
N PRO A 125 -22.14 7.15 -11.68
CA PRO A 125 -21.69 6.81 -13.03
C PRO A 125 -22.07 7.90 -14.05
N PRO A 126 -21.25 8.13 -15.09
CA PRO A 126 -21.53 9.16 -16.09
C PRO A 126 -22.75 8.77 -16.92
N SER A 127 -23.87 9.46 -16.67
CA SER A 127 -25.04 9.43 -17.55
C SER A 127 -24.71 10.20 -18.83
N THR A 128 -24.67 9.47 -19.94
CA THR A 128 -24.56 9.98 -21.31
C THR A 128 -25.77 10.81 -21.70
N THR A 129 -25.56 12.05 -22.14
CA THR A 129 -26.54 12.78 -22.96
C THR A 129 -25.87 13.71 -23.96
N SER A 130 -25.99 13.29 -25.24
CA SER A 130 -25.99 14.10 -26.47
C SER A 130 -26.61 15.50 -26.24
N THR A 131 -26.16 16.60 -26.83
CA THR A 131 -26.34 16.99 -28.24
C THR A 131 -25.70 18.38 -28.46
N GLY A 132 -24.97 18.64 -29.56
CA GLY A 132 -24.60 20.01 -29.98
C GLY A 132 -25.71 20.69 -30.82
N PRO A 133 -25.45 21.77 -31.61
CA PRO A 133 -24.41 22.81 -31.48
C PRO A 133 -24.91 24.27 -31.80
N THR A 134 -24.02 25.26 -31.61
CA THR A 134 -23.85 26.58 -32.32
C THR A 134 -24.88 27.73 -32.16
N ILE A 135 -24.40 28.95 -31.82
CA ILE A 135 -24.44 30.25 -32.59
C ILE A 135 -24.38 31.50 -31.66
N THR A 136 -23.43 32.38 -32.02
CA THR A 136 -23.09 33.76 -31.59
C THR A 136 -24.23 34.80 -31.58
N THR A 137 -24.20 35.80 -30.69
CA THR A 137 -24.57 37.21 -30.99
C THR A 137 -23.98 38.19 -29.94
N GLU A 138 -23.31 39.23 -30.45
CA GLU A 138 -22.74 40.41 -29.77
C GLU A 138 -23.81 41.42 -29.33
N ILE A 139 -23.65 42.12 -28.20
CA ILE A 139 -24.00 43.56 -28.07
C ILE A 139 -23.35 44.23 -26.83
N THR A 140 -22.63 45.33 -27.05
CA THR A 140 -22.26 46.39 -26.07
C THR A 140 -23.28 47.55 -26.19
N PRO A 141 -23.51 48.41 -25.17
CA PRO A 141 -22.67 49.61 -24.95
C PRO A 141 -22.54 50.15 -23.48
N ALA A 142 -21.49 50.97 -23.28
CA ALA A 142 -21.26 52.18 -22.43
C ALA A 142 -22.37 52.69 -21.46
N GLU A 143 -22.15 53.41 -20.34
CA GLU A 143 -21.03 54.05 -19.61
C GLU A 143 -21.60 54.71 -18.31
N ALA A 144 -20.74 55.01 -17.31
CA ALA A 144 -20.91 55.88 -16.12
C ALA A 144 -21.84 55.37 -14.98
N ASN A 145 -21.52 55.42 -13.67
CA ASN A 145 -20.77 56.42 -12.89
C ASN A 145 -20.41 55.88 -11.47
N SER A 146 -19.19 56.22 -11.02
CA SER A 146 -18.67 56.44 -9.64
C SER A 146 -19.24 55.72 -8.41
N GLY A 147 -18.33 55.05 -7.68
CA GLY A 147 -18.46 54.72 -6.26
C GLY A 147 -17.24 53.99 -5.72
N ALA A 148 -16.36 54.70 -5.02
CA ALA A 148 -15.09 54.22 -4.49
C ALA A 148 -15.24 53.04 -3.51
N VAL A 149 -14.31 52.06 -3.55
CA VAL A 149 -13.43 51.70 -2.42
C VAL A 149 -12.36 50.67 -2.85
N LYS A 150 -11.13 50.89 -2.38
CA LYS A 150 -9.93 50.05 -2.48
C LYS A 150 -10.20 48.54 -2.33
N ALA A 151 -9.75 47.74 -3.30
CA ALA A 151 -9.41 46.34 -3.08
C ALA A 151 -7.93 46.14 -3.44
N HIS A 152 -7.13 45.82 -2.42
CA HIS A 152 -5.77 45.31 -2.58
C HIS A 152 -5.80 43.91 -3.22
N PRO A 153 -4.70 43.50 -3.88
CA PRO A 153 -4.63 42.31 -4.71
C PRO A 153 -4.39 41.04 -3.88
N ASP A 154 -4.35 39.90 -4.57
CA ASP A 154 -3.93 38.58 -4.08
C ASP A 154 -4.94 37.84 -3.20
N GLY A 155 -6.04 37.45 -3.83
CA GLY A 155 -6.73 36.20 -3.50
C GLY A 155 -5.87 34.99 -3.89
N GLN A 156 -4.70 34.84 -3.26
CA GLN A 156 -4.00 33.56 -3.24
C GLN A 156 -4.89 32.58 -2.48
N GLY A 157 -5.60 31.74 -3.24
CA GLY A 157 -6.12 30.49 -2.73
C GLY A 157 -4.99 29.79 -2.01
N ILE A 158 -5.19 29.57 -0.71
CA ILE A 158 -4.27 28.82 0.13
C ILE A 158 -4.34 27.37 -0.37
N ILE A 159 -3.62 27.07 -1.44
CA ILE A 159 -3.04 25.75 -1.61
C ILE A 159 -2.27 25.51 -0.31
N LYS A 160 -2.84 24.70 0.57
CA LYS A 160 -2.07 24.05 1.63
C LYS A 160 -1.00 23.26 0.89
N LYS A 161 0.16 23.90 0.68
CA LYS A 161 1.41 23.24 0.38
C LYS A 161 1.54 22.17 1.46
N HIS A 162 1.38 20.92 1.06
CA HIS A 162 1.79 19.78 1.86
C HIS A 162 3.28 19.99 2.09
N ASN A 163 3.62 20.54 3.25
CA ASN A 163 5.00 20.71 3.67
C ASN A 163 5.54 19.29 3.88
N THR A 164 6.33 18.84 2.91
CA THR A 164 7.59 18.13 3.05
C THR A 164 8.10 17.92 4.49
N ASP A 165 7.44 17.02 5.20
CA ASP A 165 8.00 16.05 6.16
C ASP A 165 6.94 14.95 6.26
N ASP A 166 7.02 13.99 5.34
CA ASP A 166 6.08 12.89 5.17
C ASP A 166 6.24 11.95 6.39
N GLU A 167 5.54 12.26 7.49
CA GLU A 167 5.56 11.42 8.68
C GLU A 167 4.87 10.09 8.32
N LEU A 168 5.67 9.13 7.86
CA LEU A 168 5.19 7.80 7.50
C LEU A 168 4.35 7.24 8.64
N PRO A 169 3.16 6.69 8.35
CA PRO A 169 2.29 6.17 9.39
C PRO A 169 2.97 5.02 10.14
N TYR A 170 2.69 4.93 11.43
CA TYR A 170 3.14 3.83 12.26
C TYR A 170 2.33 2.57 11.94
N LEU A 171 2.99 1.61 11.30
CA LEU A 171 2.44 0.31 10.93
C LEU A 171 2.49 -0.62 12.14
N THR A 172 1.34 -1.17 12.52
CA THR A 172 1.22 -2.20 13.56
C THR A 172 1.15 -3.59 12.94
N GLU A 173 0.53 -3.72 11.76
CA GLU A 173 0.39 -5.01 11.08
C GLU A 173 0.46 -4.88 9.56
N LEU A 174 1.05 -5.89 8.90
CA LEU A 174 1.13 -6.02 7.45
C LEU A 174 0.73 -7.43 7.05
N LYS A 175 -0.39 -7.57 6.33
CA LYS A 175 -0.85 -8.85 5.82
C LYS A 175 -0.80 -8.86 4.30
N LEU A 176 -0.16 -9.89 3.76
CA LEU A 176 -0.07 -10.18 2.34
C LEU A 176 -0.93 -11.41 2.05
N GLU A 177 -1.92 -11.27 1.18
CA GLU A 177 -2.74 -12.38 0.70
C GLU A 177 -2.36 -12.73 -0.74
N PHE A 178 -1.88 -13.95 -0.93
CA PHE A 178 -1.47 -14.50 -2.20
C PHE A 178 -2.67 -15.10 -2.93
N GLU A 179 -3.11 -14.44 -4.00
CA GLU A 179 -4.34 -14.78 -4.72
C GLU A 179 -4.09 -15.65 -5.96
N GLN A 180 -2.98 -15.41 -6.66
CA GLN A 180 -2.62 -16.09 -7.91
C GLN A 180 -1.15 -16.51 -7.87
N SER A 181 -0.80 -17.61 -8.52
CA SER A 181 0.57 -18.12 -8.62
C SER A 181 1.00 -18.31 -10.07
N SER A 182 2.31 -18.20 -10.33
CA SER A 182 2.93 -18.59 -11.59
C SER A 182 3.05 -20.12 -11.76
N ASP A 183 3.01 -20.88 -10.66
CA ASP A 183 3.01 -22.34 -10.70
C ASP A 183 1.61 -22.89 -11.05
N HIS A 184 1.56 -23.87 -11.95
CA HIS A 184 0.30 -24.48 -12.41
C HIS A 184 -0.49 -25.18 -11.29
N TYR A 185 0.16 -25.57 -10.19
CA TYR A 185 -0.48 -26.19 -9.03
C TYR A 185 -0.79 -25.19 -7.91
N GLY A 186 -0.65 -23.88 -8.18
CA GLY A 186 -0.94 -22.83 -7.21
C GLY A 186 0.07 -22.73 -6.07
N ARG A 187 1.28 -23.29 -6.22
CA ARG A 187 2.31 -23.21 -5.17
C ARG A 187 2.98 -21.85 -5.17
N VAL A 188 3.24 -21.31 -3.99
CA VAL A 188 4.02 -20.09 -3.77
C VAL A 188 5.16 -20.42 -2.83
N THR A 189 6.37 -19.96 -3.14
CA THR A 189 7.56 -20.14 -2.30
C THR A 189 8.27 -18.81 -2.10
N LEU A 190 8.37 -18.39 -0.84
CA LEU A 190 8.96 -17.12 -0.43
C LEU A 190 10.24 -17.39 0.38
N TYR A 191 11.36 -16.85 -0.09
CA TYR A 191 12.65 -16.92 0.61
C TYR A 191 12.72 -15.92 1.75
N SER A 192 12.35 -14.67 1.48
CA SER A 192 12.45 -13.59 2.46
C SER A 192 11.36 -12.55 2.27
N ILE A 193 11.01 -11.93 3.39
CA ILE A 193 10.22 -10.71 3.47
C ILE A 193 11.02 -9.67 4.25
N GLU A 194 11.05 -8.45 3.73
CA GLU A 194 11.70 -7.32 4.37
C GLU A 194 10.71 -6.16 4.40
N VAL A 195 10.73 -5.40 5.49
CA VAL A 195 9.98 -4.14 5.60
C VAL A 195 11.01 -3.03 5.64
N LEU A 196 10.82 -2.02 4.82
CA LEU A 196 11.84 -1.05 4.45
C LEU A 196 11.40 0.37 4.78
N ARG A 197 12.35 1.15 5.29
CA ARG A 197 12.24 2.60 5.50
C ARG A 197 13.30 3.31 4.64
N GLU A 198 12.91 4.43 4.02
CA GLU A 198 13.82 5.30 3.26
C GLU A 198 14.72 6.16 4.15
#